data_AF-A0A8J2MXF3-F1
#
_entry.id   AF-A0A8J2MXF3-F1
#
_cell.length_a   1.000
_cell.length_b   1.000
_cell.length_c   1.000
_cell.angle_alpha   90.00
_cell.angle_beta   90.00
_cell.angle_gamma   90.00
#
_symmetry.space_group_name_H-M   'P 1'
#
loop_
_entity.id
_entity.type
_entity.pdbx_description
1 polymer ?
#
loop_
_entity_poly.entity_id
_entity_poly.type
_entity_poly.pdbx_seq_one_letter_code
_entity_poly.pdbx_strand_id
1 'polypeptide(L)'
;MILELSGPLERKFLSDAAFDGNDRMERLNKIAFIKWTCFYGSTLCRNYSLVKLKNWLADPVKNPLLEDVRKEILCAGIRSADKETWEKLLEKYSIDKDDTILFALMCSSKYELLEQLIMLYIDNQLPTKNPWFFFMTIAQQSTTGLDAIIQFISQKQKTIFEK
;
A
#
# COMPACT_ATOMS: atom_id res chain seq x y z
N MET A 1 18.03 11.35 -11.07
CA MET A 1 18.93 10.29 -11.55
C MET A 1 18.25 8.94 -11.80
N ILE A 2 17.80 8.14 -10.81
CA ILE A 2 17.13 6.84 -11.10
C ILE A 2 15.76 7.02 -11.79
N LEU A 3 14.91 7.93 -11.30
CA LEU A 3 13.58 8.19 -11.87
C LEU A 3 13.61 8.83 -13.27
N GLU A 4 14.69 9.54 -13.60
CA GLU A 4 14.85 10.19 -14.91
C GLU A 4 15.22 9.17 -16.00
N LEU A 5 15.96 8.13 -15.63
CA LEU A 5 16.31 7.02 -16.54
C LEU A 5 15.12 6.08 -16.76
N SER A 6 14.20 5.94 -15.79
CA SER A 6 13.03 5.06 -15.89
C SER A 6 11.82 5.70 -16.60
N GLY A 7 11.76 7.02 -16.76
CA GLY A 7 10.56 7.73 -17.25
C GLY A 7 9.91 7.18 -18.53
N PRO A 8 10.67 6.91 -19.62
CA PRO A 8 10.12 6.30 -20.83
C PRO A 8 9.54 4.89 -20.59
N LEU A 9 10.22 4.08 -19.77
CA LEU A 9 9.78 2.73 -19.43
C LEU A 9 8.56 2.75 -18.50
N GLU A 10 8.51 3.69 -17.55
CA GLU A 10 7.34 3.91 -16.70
C GLU A 10 6.11 4.22 -17.56
N ARG A 11 6.22 5.12 -18.54
CA ARG A 11 5.08 5.41 -19.44
C ARG A 11 4.62 4.19 -20.23
N LYS A 12 5.53 3.29 -20.58
CA LYS A 12 5.19 2.04 -21.26
C LYS A 12 4.45 1.08 -20.33
N PHE A 13 5.01 0.79 -19.16
CA PHE A 13 4.49 -0.25 -18.26
C PHE A 13 3.33 0.23 -17.37
N LEU A 14 3.22 1.53 -17.11
CA LEU A 14 2.15 2.17 -16.33
C LEU A 14 1.06 2.76 -17.23
N SER A 15 0.80 2.09 -18.35
CA SER A 15 -0.31 2.34 -19.26
C SER A 15 -1.14 1.07 -19.39
N ASP A 16 -2.46 1.19 -19.42
CA ASP A 16 -3.34 0.04 -19.65
C ASP A 16 -3.51 -0.25 -21.15
N ALA A 17 -3.37 0.77 -22.00
CA ALA A 17 -3.48 0.60 -23.45
C ALA A 17 -2.31 -0.20 -24.04
N ALA A 18 -1.16 -0.19 -23.35
CA ALA A 18 0.04 -0.89 -23.78
C ALA A 18 0.18 -2.29 -23.15
N PHE A 19 -0.74 -2.70 -22.27
CA PHE A 19 -0.61 -3.89 -21.44
C PHE A 19 -1.61 -4.95 -21.87
N ASP A 20 -1.12 -6.07 -22.41
CA ASP A 20 -1.97 -7.18 -22.88
C ASP A 20 -2.33 -8.17 -21.76
N GLY A 21 -1.53 -8.18 -20.69
CA GLY A 21 -1.75 -8.98 -19.49
C GLY A 21 -1.65 -10.50 -19.67
N ASN A 22 -1.46 -10.99 -20.88
CA ASN A 22 -1.31 -12.40 -21.21
C ASN A 22 0.15 -12.82 -21.08
N ASP A 23 1.10 -11.95 -21.42
CA ASP A 23 2.53 -12.21 -21.22
C ASP A 23 2.94 -12.11 -19.73
N ARG A 24 3.43 -13.22 -19.19
CA ARG A 24 3.95 -13.29 -17.81
C ARG A 24 5.10 -12.33 -17.57
N MET A 25 6.00 -12.13 -18.54
CA MET A 25 7.12 -11.21 -18.40
C MET A 25 6.63 -9.76 -18.35
N GLU A 26 5.60 -9.43 -19.11
CA GLU A 26 4.96 -8.12 -19.04
C GLU A 26 4.36 -7.86 -17.66
N ARG A 27 3.65 -8.85 -17.08
CA ARG A 27 3.10 -8.75 -15.71
C ARG A 27 4.19 -8.52 -14.67
N LEU A 28 5.27 -9.30 -14.72
CA LEU A 28 6.40 -9.19 -13.79
C LEU A 28 7.08 -7.82 -13.89
N ASN A 29 7.26 -7.31 -15.11
CA ASN A 29 7.81 -5.98 -15.31
C ASN A 29 6.88 -4.92 -14.71
N LYS A 30 5.56 -4.99 -14.96
CA LYS A 30 4.59 -4.04 -14.40
C LYS A 30 4.61 -4.03 -12.86
N ILE A 31 4.65 -5.21 -12.23
CA ILE A 31 4.81 -5.37 -10.77
C ILE A 31 6.08 -4.66 -10.28
N ALA A 32 7.23 -4.93 -10.92
CA ALA A 32 8.50 -4.34 -10.51
C ALA A 32 8.52 -2.82 -10.69
N PHE A 33 7.99 -2.31 -11.79
CA PHE A 33 7.88 -0.88 -12.05
C PHE A 33 6.97 -0.20 -11.04
N ILE A 34 5.76 -0.73 -10.78
CA ILE A 34 4.86 -0.16 -9.78
C ILE A 34 5.53 -0.14 -8.42
N LYS A 35 6.07 -1.27 -7.98
CA LYS A 35 6.72 -1.40 -6.67
C LYS A 35 7.81 -0.35 -6.47
N TRP A 36 8.81 -0.32 -7.35
CA TRP A 36 9.99 0.51 -7.12
C TRP A 36 9.76 1.97 -7.42
N THR A 37 9.09 2.30 -8.54
CA THR A 37 8.95 3.71 -8.94
C THR A 37 7.99 4.45 -8.02
N CYS A 38 6.89 3.82 -7.58
CA CYS A 38 6.00 4.42 -6.59
C CYS A 38 6.66 4.54 -5.21
N PHE A 39 7.43 3.51 -4.80
CA PHE A 39 8.17 3.53 -3.54
C PHE A 39 9.15 4.71 -3.49
N TYR A 40 9.93 4.92 -4.57
CA TYR A 40 10.89 6.03 -4.71
C TYR A 40 10.26 7.38 -5.05
N GLY A 41 8.93 7.48 -5.14
CA GLY A 41 8.26 8.78 -5.25
C GLY A 41 7.96 9.26 -6.67
N SER A 42 7.99 8.40 -7.68
CA SER A 42 7.52 8.77 -9.02
C SER A 42 6.07 9.27 -8.97
N THR A 43 5.85 10.53 -9.33
CA THR A 43 4.52 11.14 -9.43
C THR A 43 3.66 10.41 -10.45
N LEU A 44 4.25 9.95 -11.56
CA LEU A 44 3.54 9.19 -12.59
C LEU A 44 2.97 7.89 -12.01
N CYS A 45 3.81 7.12 -11.32
CA CYS A 45 3.39 5.87 -10.70
C CYS A 45 2.36 6.09 -9.60
N ARG A 46 2.60 7.06 -8.71
CA ARG A 46 1.69 7.37 -7.60
C ARG A 46 0.31 7.77 -8.08
N ASN A 47 0.24 8.61 -9.12
CA ASN A 47 -1.03 9.01 -9.72
C ASN A 47 -1.73 7.84 -10.41
N TYR A 48 -1.00 7.04 -11.19
CA TYR A 48 -1.55 5.86 -11.85
C TYR A 48 -2.18 4.89 -10.84
N SER A 49 -1.42 4.50 -9.82
CA SER A 49 -1.87 3.53 -8.81
C SER A 49 -2.99 4.09 -7.93
N LEU A 50 -2.98 5.39 -7.61
CA LEU A 50 -4.06 6.03 -6.86
C LEU A 50 -5.38 6.04 -7.65
N VAL A 51 -5.34 6.37 -8.95
CA VAL A 51 -6.51 6.32 -9.82
C VAL A 51 -7.05 4.89 -9.90
N LYS A 52 -6.16 3.90 -10.07
CA LYS A 52 -6.55 2.48 -10.09
C LYS A 52 -7.20 2.02 -8.79
N LEU A 53 -6.62 2.39 -7.65
CA LEU A 53 -7.19 2.12 -6.33
C LEU A 53 -8.58 2.76 -6.19
N LYS A 54 -8.73 4.05 -6.51
CA LYS A 54 -10.01 4.76 -6.38
C LYS A 54 -11.09 4.18 -7.28
N ASN A 55 -10.76 3.86 -8.53
CA ASN A 55 -11.69 3.24 -9.47
C ASN A 55 -12.12 1.83 -9.01
N TRP A 56 -11.18 1.02 -8.52
CA TRP A 56 -11.47 -0.30 -7.98
C TRP A 56 -12.32 -0.22 -6.71
N LEU A 57 -12.06 0.73 -5.81
CA LEU A 57 -12.89 0.95 -4.62
C LEU A 57 -14.31 1.41 -4.97
N ALA A 58 -14.47 2.21 -6.03
CA ALA A 58 -15.78 2.71 -6.47
C ALA A 58 -16.64 1.60 -7.09
N ASP A 59 -16.04 0.73 -7.91
CA ASP A 59 -16.72 -0.39 -8.53
C ASP A 59 -15.70 -1.50 -8.90
N PRO A 60 -15.50 -2.50 -8.02
CA PRO A 60 -14.54 -3.58 -8.24
C PRO A 60 -14.89 -4.48 -9.44
N VAL A 61 -16.17 -4.57 -9.79
CA VAL A 61 -16.66 -5.42 -10.89
C VAL A 61 -16.39 -4.75 -12.23
N LYS A 62 -16.65 -3.44 -12.31
CA LYS A 62 -16.38 -2.64 -13.51
C LYS A 62 -14.91 -2.31 -13.68
N ASN A 63 -14.16 -2.19 -12.58
CA ASN A 63 -12.73 -1.84 -12.58
C ASN A 63 -11.91 -2.92 -11.87
N PRO A 64 -11.88 -4.16 -12.38
CA PRO A 64 -11.13 -5.23 -11.75
C PRO A 64 -9.63 -4.92 -11.81
N LEU A 65 -8.92 -5.27 -10.74
CA LEU A 65 -7.47 -5.30 -10.73
C LEU A 65 -7.02 -6.72 -11.07
N LEU A 66 -6.01 -6.83 -11.92
CA LEU A 66 -5.41 -8.13 -12.24
C LEU A 66 -4.74 -8.69 -10.99
N GLU A 67 -5.02 -9.97 -10.71
CA GLU A 67 -4.64 -10.60 -9.44
C GLU A 67 -3.15 -10.47 -9.14
N ASP A 68 -2.29 -10.78 -10.12
CA ASP A 68 -0.83 -10.70 -9.99
C ASP A 68 -0.32 -9.28 -9.64
N VAL A 69 -1.02 -8.24 -10.09
CA VAL A 69 -0.60 -6.83 -9.98
C VAL A 69 -1.32 -6.10 -8.85
N ARG A 70 -2.44 -6.65 -8.39
CA ARG A 70 -3.36 -6.06 -7.41
C ARG A 70 -2.65 -5.61 -6.16
N LYS A 71 -1.82 -6.48 -5.57
CA LYS A 71 -1.06 -6.17 -4.34
C LYS A 71 -0.23 -4.90 -4.47
N GLU A 72 0.53 -4.77 -5.55
CA GLU A 72 1.41 -3.61 -5.76
C GLU A 72 0.61 -2.34 -6.09
N ILE A 73 -0.47 -2.45 -6.89
CA ILE A 73 -1.36 -1.31 -7.16
C ILE A 73 -1.97 -0.77 -5.87
N LEU A 74 -2.51 -1.63 -5.02
CA LEU A 74 -3.16 -1.21 -3.78
C LEU A 74 -2.15 -0.55 -2.83
N CYS A 75 -0.99 -1.17 -2.61
CA CYS A 75 0.07 -0.62 -1.78
C CYS A 75 0.58 0.73 -2.31
N ALA A 76 0.83 0.82 -3.61
CA ALA A 76 1.28 2.04 -4.27
C ALA A 76 0.23 3.17 -4.24
N GLY A 77 -1.05 2.84 -4.42
CA GLY A 77 -2.14 3.79 -4.35
C GLY A 77 -2.30 4.36 -2.94
N ILE A 78 -2.27 3.49 -1.92
CA ILE A 78 -2.37 3.90 -0.51
C ILE A 78 -1.23 4.82 -0.09
N ARG A 79 -0.03 4.62 -0.64
CA ARG A 79 1.12 5.49 -0.38
C ARG A 79 0.83 6.98 -0.61
N SER A 80 -0.08 7.30 -1.54
CA SER A 80 -0.46 8.68 -1.87
C SER A 80 -1.92 9.00 -1.55
N ALA A 81 -2.63 8.08 -0.92
CA ALA A 81 -4.05 8.20 -0.64
C ALA A 81 -4.35 9.29 0.40
N ASP A 82 -5.50 9.92 0.24
CA ASP A 82 -6.13 10.70 1.31
C ASP A 82 -6.72 9.78 2.40
N LYS A 83 -7.08 10.38 3.54
CA LYS A 83 -7.64 9.65 4.67
C LYS A 83 -8.93 8.93 4.26
N GLU A 84 -9.79 9.58 3.50
CA GLU A 84 -11.06 9.00 3.01
C GLU A 84 -10.82 7.71 2.20
N THR A 85 -9.87 7.74 1.26
CA THR A 85 -9.53 6.56 0.43
C THR A 85 -8.94 5.43 1.28
N TRP A 86 -8.11 5.76 2.27
CA TRP A 86 -7.54 4.79 3.19
C TRP A 86 -8.63 4.16 4.08
N GLU A 87 -9.55 4.96 4.61
CA GLU A 87 -10.67 4.48 5.44
C GLU A 87 -11.63 3.60 4.64
N LYS A 88 -11.96 3.95 3.39
CA LYS A 88 -12.74 3.08 2.49
C LYS A 88 -12.05 1.73 2.27
N LEU A 89 -10.73 1.73 2.13
CA LEU A 89 -9.98 0.48 2.00
C LEU A 89 -10.01 -0.34 3.31
N LEU A 90 -9.93 0.31 4.47
CA LEU A 90 -10.06 -0.34 5.78
C LEU A 90 -11.47 -0.92 6.01
N GLU A 91 -12.52 -0.21 5.59
CA GLU A 91 -13.89 -0.72 5.63
C GLU A 91 -14.02 -1.97 4.76
N LYS A 92 -13.49 -1.92 3.52
CA LYS A 92 -13.47 -3.07 2.62
C LYS A 92 -12.72 -4.26 3.23
N TYR A 93 -11.59 -4.02 3.89
CA TYR A 93 -10.88 -5.05 4.64
C TYR A 93 -11.73 -5.66 5.75
N SER A 94 -12.51 -4.83 6.46
CA SER A 94 -13.33 -5.30 7.58
C SER A 94 -14.41 -6.29 7.14
N ILE A 95 -14.86 -6.18 5.89
CA ILE A 95 -15.84 -7.08 5.24
C ILE A 95 -15.13 -8.31 4.65
N ASP A 96 -14.12 -8.08 3.81
CA ASP A 96 -13.52 -9.13 2.97
C ASP A 96 -12.47 -9.97 3.71
N LYS A 97 -11.87 -9.41 4.78
CA LYS A 97 -10.73 -9.97 5.53
C LYS A 97 -9.55 -10.38 4.64
N ASP A 98 -9.36 -9.66 3.53
CA ASP A 98 -8.31 -9.91 2.55
C ASP A 98 -6.94 -9.38 3.03
N ASP A 99 -5.97 -10.28 3.20
CA ASP A 99 -4.61 -9.96 3.65
C ASP A 99 -3.87 -9.01 2.69
N THR A 100 -4.21 -9.02 1.40
CA THR A 100 -3.66 -8.08 0.41
C THR A 100 -4.09 -6.65 0.72
N ILE A 101 -5.32 -6.47 1.21
CA ILE A 101 -5.84 -5.17 1.61
C ILE A 101 -5.15 -4.71 2.89
N LEU A 102 -5.03 -5.59 3.89
CA LEU A 102 -4.32 -5.28 5.13
C LEU A 102 -2.87 -4.86 4.85
N PHE A 103 -2.18 -5.60 3.98
CA PHE A 103 -0.84 -5.25 3.52
C PHE A 103 -0.79 -3.87 2.86
N ALA A 104 -1.77 -3.54 2.00
CA ALA A 104 -1.81 -2.26 1.33
C ALA A 104 -2.00 -1.08 2.30
N LEU A 105 -2.83 -1.24 3.35
CA LEU A 105 -3.03 -0.21 4.39
C LEU A 105 -1.72 0.17 5.10
N MET A 106 -0.81 -0.79 5.27
CA MET A 106 0.54 -0.59 5.86
C MET A 106 1.47 0.24 4.96
N CYS A 107 1.14 0.44 3.69
CA CYS A 107 1.96 1.19 2.74
C CYS A 107 1.71 2.71 2.78
N SER A 108 0.88 3.21 3.70
CA SER A 108 0.61 4.64 3.81
C SER A 108 1.89 5.44 4.08
N SER A 109 2.02 6.63 3.47
CA SER A 109 3.08 7.59 3.81
C SER A 109 2.64 8.63 4.85
N LYS A 110 1.45 8.48 5.44
CA LYS A 110 0.91 9.38 6.46
C LYS A 110 1.02 8.73 7.83
N TYR A 111 1.72 9.41 8.73
CA TYR A 111 1.95 8.95 10.10
C TYR A 111 0.63 8.63 10.80
N GLU A 112 -0.35 9.53 10.72
CA GLU A 112 -1.62 9.44 11.45
C GLU A 112 -2.42 8.18 11.05
N LEU A 113 -2.34 7.79 9.78
CA LEU A 113 -3.01 6.58 9.27
C LEU A 113 -2.30 5.31 9.70
N LEU A 114 -0.96 5.31 9.74
CA LEU A 114 -0.18 4.19 10.25
C LEU A 114 -0.34 4.05 11.76
N GLU A 115 -0.38 5.16 12.50
CA GLU A 115 -0.65 5.18 13.93
C GLU A 115 -2.03 4.58 14.24
N GLN A 116 -3.07 5.00 13.50
CA GLN A 116 -4.41 4.41 13.60
C GLN A 116 -4.39 2.89 13.35
N LEU A 117 -3.66 2.42 12.33
CA LEU A 117 -3.53 0.99 12.05
C LEU A 117 -2.83 0.23 13.18
N ILE A 118 -1.78 0.83 13.77
CA ILE A 118 -1.05 0.26 14.92
C ILE A 118 -1.96 0.17 16.15
N MET A 119 -2.82 1.16 16.39
CA MET A 119 -3.81 1.09 17.49
C MET A 119 -4.80 -0.06 17.29
N LEU A 120 -5.33 -0.24 16.08
CA LEU A 120 -6.22 -1.37 15.76
C LEU A 120 -5.54 -2.73 16.02
N TYR A 121 -4.25 -2.84 15.72
CA TYR A 121 -3.46 -4.03 16.03
C TYR A 121 -3.38 -4.30 17.55
N ILE A 122 -3.03 -3.28 18.33
CA ILE A 122 -2.88 -3.39 19.80
C ILE A 122 -4.20 -3.70 20.50
N ASP A 123 -5.30 -3.18 19.97
CA ASP A 123 -6.65 -3.46 20.45
C ASP A 123 -7.17 -4.85 20.02
N ASN A 124 -6.32 -5.67 19.38
CA ASN A 124 -6.65 -7.01 18.87
C ASN A 124 -7.79 -7.02 17.84
N GLN A 125 -7.96 -5.92 17.09
CA GLN A 125 -9.00 -5.81 16.06
C GLN A 125 -8.52 -6.34 14.69
N LEU A 126 -7.23 -6.66 14.56
CA LEU A 126 -6.62 -7.26 13.38
C LEU A 126 -6.33 -8.75 13.61
N PRO A 127 -6.40 -9.61 12.56
CA PRO A 127 -6.25 -11.05 12.68
C PRO A 127 -4.80 -11.49 12.88
N THR A 128 -3.83 -10.73 12.37
CA THR A 128 -2.42 -11.00 12.66
C THR A 128 -2.18 -10.79 14.15
N LYS A 129 -1.59 -11.80 14.80
CA LYS A 129 -1.18 -11.73 16.21
C LYS A 129 0.33 -11.72 16.37
N ASN A 130 1.09 -11.73 15.27
CA ASN A 130 2.55 -11.71 15.28
C ASN A 130 3.06 -10.26 15.24
N PRO A 131 3.56 -9.71 16.37
CA PRO A 131 3.96 -8.30 16.42
C PRO A 131 5.16 -8.03 15.52
N TRP A 132 6.13 -8.94 15.50
CA TRP A 132 7.31 -8.83 14.66
C TRP A 132 6.93 -8.69 13.19
N PHE A 133 6.09 -9.59 12.68
CA PHE A 133 5.66 -9.55 11.29
C PHE A 133 4.89 -8.26 10.96
N PHE A 134 3.99 -7.84 11.85
CA PHE A 134 3.19 -6.62 11.65
C PHE A 134 4.06 -5.36 11.58
N PHE A 135 4.90 -5.12 12.59
CA PHE A 135 5.75 -3.93 12.65
C PHE A 135 6.82 -3.94 11.56
N MET A 136 7.44 -5.09 11.28
CA MET A 136 8.44 -5.19 10.22
C MET A 136 7.85 -4.91 8.84
N THR A 137 6.60 -5.33 8.58
CA THR A 137 5.94 -5.05 7.30
C THR A 137 5.70 -3.55 7.13
N ILE A 138 5.21 -2.86 8.16
CA ILE A 138 5.04 -1.39 8.13
C ILE A 138 6.38 -0.69 7.89
N ALA A 139 7.44 -1.08 8.61
CA ALA A 139 8.77 -0.48 8.47
C ALA A 139 9.38 -0.68 7.07
N GLN A 140 9.18 -1.85 6.45
CA GLN A 140 9.70 -2.15 5.12
C GLN A 140 8.92 -1.43 4.01
N GLN A 141 7.61 -1.27 4.21
CA GLN A 141 6.72 -0.77 3.17
C GLN A 141 6.50 0.72 3.25
N SER A 142 6.93 1.42 4.29
CA SER A 142 6.79 2.86 4.43
C SER A 142 8.06 3.48 5.01
N THR A 143 8.62 4.47 4.31
CA THR A 143 9.74 5.26 4.86
C THR A 143 9.31 6.00 6.13
N THR A 144 8.05 6.44 6.19
CA THR A 144 7.42 7.02 7.37
C THR A 144 7.02 5.95 8.40
N GLY A 145 6.95 4.68 8.01
CA GLY A 145 6.52 3.58 8.86
C GLY A 145 7.50 3.28 9.98
N LEU A 146 8.80 3.33 9.71
CA LEU A 146 9.81 3.18 10.78
C LEU A 146 9.68 4.30 11.81
N ASP A 147 9.57 5.55 11.36
CA ASP A 147 9.35 6.71 12.24
C ASP A 147 8.06 6.57 13.03
N ALA A 148 6.99 6.09 12.39
CA ALA A 148 5.70 5.86 13.04
C ALA A 148 5.80 4.86 14.19
N ILE A 149 6.50 3.74 13.96
CA ILE A 149 6.72 2.70 14.96
C ILE A 149 7.57 3.23 16.12
N ILE A 150 8.67 3.92 15.83
CA ILE A 150 9.56 4.49 16.86
C ILE A 150 8.78 5.49 17.73
N GLN A 151 8.08 6.45 17.11
CA GLN A 151 7.30 7.45 17.82
C GLN A 151 6.19 6.82 18.65
N PHE A 152 5.48 5.84 18.09
CA PHE A 152 4.43 5.11 18.79
C PHE A 152 4.97 4.43 20.05
N ILE A 153 6.09 3.69 19.93
CA ILE A 153 6.74 3.02 21.07
C ILE A 153 7.19 4.04 22.12
N SER A 154 7.82 5.14 21.71
CA SER A 154 8.31 6.17 22.64
C SER A 154 7.16 6.85 23.41
N GLN A 155 6.03 7.13 22.76
CA GLN A 155 4.90 7.81 23.38
C GLN A 155 4.02 6.87 24.22
N LYS A 156 3.88 5.62 23.79
CA LYS A 156 3.00 4.63 24.43
C LYS A 156 3.74 3.62 25.30
N GLN A 157 5.03 3.85 25.57
CA GLN A 157 5.88 3.00 26.39
C GLN A 157 5.19 2.60 27.71
N LYS A 158 4.59 3.56 28.42
CA LYS A 158 3.87 3.28 29.67
C LYS A 158 2.66 2.35 29.49
N THR A 159 1.86 2.53 28.43
CA THR A 159 0.67 1.71 28.16
C THR A 159 1.00 0.29 27.67
N ILE A 160 2.16 0.10 27.03
CA ILE A 160 2.59 -1.20 26.48
C ILE A 160 3.30 -2.06 27.54
N PHE A 161 4.10 -1.44 28.41
CA PHE A 161 4.94 -2.16 29.39
C PHE A 161 4.33 -2.26 30.81
N GLU A 162 3.16 -1.68 31.05
CA GLU A 162 2.41 -1.80 32.32
C GLU A 162 1.21 -2.77 32.23
N LYS A 163 1.08 -3.54 31.14
CA LYS A 163 0.20 -4.72 31.03
C LYS A 163 1.02 -5.99 31.23
#